data_AF-A0A2E1WHB2-F1
#
_entry.id   AF-A0A2E1WHB2-F1
#
_cell.length_a   1.000
_cell.length_b   1.000
_cell.length_c   1.000
_cell.angle_alpha   90.00
_cell.angle_beta   90.00
_cell.angle_gamma   90.00
#
_symmetry.space_group_name_H-M   'P 1'
#
loop_
_entity.id
_entity.type
_entity.pdbx_description
1 polymer ?
#
loop_
_entity_poly.entity_id
_entity_poly.type
_entity_poly.pdbx_seq_one_letter_code
_entity_poly.pdbx_strand_id
1 'polypeptide(L)' 'WEFPAYKGQQAVRMGKWKAIRREIFEGNMTIELYDLETDISEQQDLAGSYPKIVEQIAEIMKTAHTPSYLERFKFPQLGD' A
#
# COMPACT_ATOMS: atom_id res chain seq x y z
N TRP A 1 -4.35 -5.67 -0.73
CA TRP A 1 -4.75 -5.96 -2.11
C TRP A 1 -3.83 -5.21 -3.06
N GLU A 2 -3.70 -5.71 -4.29
CA GLU A 2 -2.72 -5.24 -5.28
C GLU A 2 -3.39 -4.91 -6.62
N PHE A 3 -3.04 -3.72 -7.09
CA PHE A 3 -3.59 -2.88 -8.15
C PHE A 3 -2.72 -2.65 -9.40
N PRO A 4 -2.54 -3.53 -10.41
CA PRO A 4 -1.51 -3.30 -11.44
C PRO A 4 -1.74 -2.06 -12.32
N ALA A 5 -2.99 -1.60 -12.47
CA ALA A 5 -3.27 -0.37 -13.21
C ALA A 5 -2.79 0.86 -12.42
N TYR A 6 -2.92 2.06 -13.01
CA TYR A 6 -2.41 3.30 -12.39
C TYR A 6 -0.94 3.20 -11.97
N LYS A 7 -0.14 2.53 -12.81
CA LYS A 7 1.30 2.28 -12.59
C LYS A 7 1.62 1.45 -11.32
N GLY A 8 0.68 0.61 -10.89
CA GLY A 8 0.89 -0.30 -9.75
C GLY A 8 0.53 0.36 -8.42
N GLN A 9 -0.37 -0.28 -7.68
CA GLN A 9 -0.80 0.12 -6.35
C GLN A 9 -0.83 -1.07 -5.40
N GLN A 10 -0.56 -0.83 -4.13
CA GLN A 10 -0.71 -1.82 -3.07
C GLN A 10 -1.36 -1.15 -1.87
N ALA A 11 -2.41 -1.73 -1.32
CA ALA A 11 -3.10 -1.15 -0.17
C ALA A 11 -3.45 -2.20 0.89
N VAL A 12 -3.41 -1.76 2.14
CA VAL A 12 -3.80 -2.52 3.33
C VAL A 12 -4.78 -1.69 4.13
N ARG A 13 -5.86 -2.34 4.61
CA ARG A 13 -6.79 -1.73 5.56
C ARG A 13 -6.73 -2.51 6.87
N MET A 14 -6.51 -1.80 7.98
CA MET A 14 -6.37 -2.35 9.32
C MET A 14 -7.21 -1.50 10.29
N GLY A 15 -8.45 -1.93 10.55
CA GLY A 15 -9.41 -1.14 11.32
C GLY A 15 -9.70 0.20 10.63
N LYS A 16 -9.46 1.31 11.33
CA LYS A 16 -9.59 2.68 10.81
C LYS A 16 -8.49 3.08 9.84
N TRP A 17 -7.33 2.43 9.93
CA TRP A 17 -6.18 2.77 9.12
C TRP A 17 -6.31 2.19 7.71
N LYS A 18 -6.00 3.02 6.72
CA LYS A 18 -5.72 2.59 5.36
C LYS A 18 -4.34 3.07 4.98
N ALA A 19 -3.49 2.17 4.52
CA ALA A 19 -2.22 2.53 3.92
C ALA A 19 -2.19 2.15 2.46
N ILE A 20 -1.52 2.96 1.65
CA ILE A 20 -1.41 2.76 0.21
C ILE A 20 -0.01 3.14 -0.27
N ARG A 21 0.50 2.35 -1.22
CA ARG A 21 1.62 2.67 -2.09
C ARG A 21 1.06 2.88 -3.49
N ARG A 22 1.52 3.92 -4.18
CA ARG A 22 1.13 4.26 -5.54
C ARG A 22 2.36 4.28 -6.44
N GLU A 23 2.14 4.12 -7.74
CA GLU A 23 3.21 4.23 -8.75
C GLU A 23 4.38 3.27 -8.49
N ILE A 24 4.06 2.07 -7.99
CA ILE A 24 5.06 1.05 -7.62
C ILE A 24 5.92 0.68 -8.84
N PHE A 25 5.34 0.66 -10.04
CA PHE A 25 6.07 0.34 -11.27
C PHE A 25 7.07 1.42 -11.67
N GLU A 26 6.95 2.64 -11.14
CA GLU A 26 7.94 3.71 -11.28
C GLU A 26 9.00 3.69 -10.16
N GLY A 27 8.92 2.71 -9.25
CA GLY A 27 9.85 2.55 -8.14
C GLY A 27 9.44 3.31 -6.87
N ASN A 28 8.24 3.90 -6.84
CA ASN A 28 7.73 4.55 -5.64
C ASN A 28 7.29 3.49 -4.60
N MET A 29 8.04 3.42 -3.50
CA MET A 29 7.77 2.53 -2.37
C MET A 29 7.25 3.27 -1.13
N THR A 30 6.91 4.55 -1.27
CA THR A 30 6.40 5.40 -0.20
C THR A 30 5.04 4.88 0.25
N ILE A 31 4.88 4.73 1.57
CA ILE A 31 3.62 4.36 2.18
C ILE A 31 2.94 5.64 2.66
N GLU A 32 1.77 5.92 2.11
CA GLU A 32 0.84 6.92 2.65
C GLU A 32 -0.08 6.23 3.66
N LEU A 33 -0.46 6.93 4.74
CA LEU A 33 -1.33 6.40 5.79
C LEU A 33 -2.48 7.37 6.07
N TYR A 34 -3.71 6.86 6.04
CA TYR A 34 -4.93 7.63 6.27
C TYR A 34 -5.78 7.01 7.38
N ASP A 35 -6.46 7.88 8.14
CA ASP A 35 -7.50 7.49 9.09
C ASP A 35 -8.87 7.64 8.43
N LEU A 36 -9.48 6.52 8.02
CA LEU A 36 -10.75 6.52 7.31
C LEU A 36 -11.97 6.87 8.17
N GLU A 37 -11.83 6.90 9.51
CA GLU A 37 -12.93 7.36 10.37
C GLU A 37 -13.07 8.88 10.33
N THR A 38 -11.95 9.60 10.22
CA THR A 38 -11.92 11.06 10.18
C THR A 38 -11.71 11.64 8.79
N ASP A 39 -11.14 10.86 7.87
CA ASP A 39 -10.76 11.28 6.52
C ASP A 39 -11.04 10.15 5.51
N ILE A 40 -12.33 9.95 5.21
CA ILE A 40 -12.77 9.00 4.18
C ILE A 40 -12.28 9.36 2.77
N SER A 41 -11.89 10.62 2.56
CA SER A 41 -11.40 11.16 1.29
C SER A 41 -9.89 10.99 1.08
N GLU A 42 -9.16 10.49 2.08
CA GLU A 42 -7.71 10.24 1.99
C GLU A 42 -6.91 11.49 1.60
N GLN A 43 -7.26 12.63 2.19
CA GLN A 43 -6.65 13.94 1.92
C GLN A 43 -5.45 14.24 2.82
N GLN A 44 -5.40 13.65 4.02
CA GLN A 44 -4.37 13.93 5.02
C GLN A 44 -3.47 12.71 5.23
N ASP A 45 -2.28 12.73 4.64
CA ASP A 45 -1.27 11.72 4.92
C ASP A 45 -0.72 11.87 6.35
N LEU A 46 -0.91 10.82 7.14
CA LEU A 46 -0.50 10.69 8.53
C LEU A 46 0.71 9.78 8.70
N ALA A 47 1.35 9.33 7.61
CA ALA A 47 2.48 8.40 7.68
C ALA A 47 3.63 8.93 8.55
N GLY A 48 3.98 10.21 8.41
CA GLY A 48 5.01 10.87 9.22
C GLY A 48 4.65 11.00 10.71
N SER A 49 3.36 11.04 11.03
CA SER A 49 2.85 11.19 12.41
C SER A 49 2.73 9.85 13.15
N TYR A 50 2.57 8.74 12.43
CA TYR A 50 2.38 7.40 13.01
C TYR A 50 3.35 6.35 12.43
N PRO A 51 4.68 6.53 12.59
CA PRO A 51 5.68 5.66 11.98
C PRO A 51 5.56 4.18 12.43
N LYS A 52 5.15 3.94 13.68
CA LYS A 52 4.93 2.56 14.18
C LYS A 52 3.80 1.83 13.44
N ILE A 53 2.73 2.56 13.06
CA ILE A 53 1.62 1.99 12.28
C ILE A 53 2.07 1.72 10.85
N VAL A 54 2.87 2.63 10.27
CA VAL A 54 3.49 2.44 8.96
C VAL A 54 4.36 1.19 8.93
N GLU A 55 5.20 0.98 9.95
CA GLU A 55 6.05 -0.23 10.07
C GLU A 55 5.22 -1.52 10.13
N GLN A 56 4.17 -1.55 10.97
CA GLN A 56 3.27 -2.70 11.06
C GLN A 56 2.59 -3.00 9.72
N ILE A 57 2.11 -1.97 9.04
CA ILE A 57 1.44 -2.15 7.74
C ILE A 57 2.44 -2.52 6.65
N ALA A 58 3.67 -2.02 6.69
CA ALA A 58 4.73 -2.41 5.77
C ALA A 58 5.04 -3.91 5.88
N GLU A 59 5.05 -4.46 7.10
CA GLU A 59 5.20 -5.90 7.33
C GLU A 59 4.01 -6.69 6.76
N ILE A 60 2.78 -6.21 6.96
CA ILE A 60 1.58 -6.83 6.36
C ILE A 60 1.66 -6.80 4.83
N MET A 61 2.02 -5.66 4.24
CA MET A 61 2.19 -5.52 2.79
C MET A 61 3.20 -6.52 2.22
N LYS A 62 4.29 -6.78 2.94
CA LYS A 62 5.31 -7.74 2.53
C LYS A 62 4.87 -9.19 2.69
N THR A 63 4.22 -9.52 3.80
CA THR A 63 3.86 -10.90 4.16
C THR A 63 2.57 -11.39 3.50
N ALA A 64 1.64 -10.49 3.20
CA ALA A 64 0.38 -10.80 2.52
C ALA A 64 0.49 -10.77 0.99
N HIS A 65 1.64 -10.35 0.45
CA HIS A 65 1.91 -10.39 -0.98
C HIS A 65 2.02 -11.83 -1.45
N THR A 66 1.40 -12.14 -2.58
CA THR A 66 1.49 -13.46 -3.22
C THR A 66 1.47 -13.25 -4.73
N PRO A 67 2.51 -13.71 -5.44
CA PRO A 67 2.60 -13.55 -6.89
C PRO A 67 1.37 -14.10 -7.60
N SER A 68 0.85 -13.33 -8.55
CA SER A 68 -0.26 -13.79 -9.40
C SER A 68 0.25 -14.70 -10.51
N TYR A 69 -0.55 -15.72 -10.84
CA TYR A 69 -0.29 -16.56 -12.03
C TYR A 69 -0.54 -15.81 -13.35
N LEU A 70 -1.25 -14.67 -13.31
CA LEU A 70 -1.48 -13.82 -14.48
C LEU A 70 -0.33 -12.82 -14.61
N GLU A 71 0.42 -12.88 -15.71
CA GLU A 71 1.55 -11.97 -15.98
C GLU A 71 1.19 -10.49 -15.82
N ARG A 72 0.01 -10.07 -16.29
CA ARG A 72 -0.46 -8.67 -16.17
C ARG A 72 -0.73 -8.21 -14.73
N PHE A 73 -0.77 -9.14 -13.78
CA PHE A 73 -0.97 -8.88 -12.35
C PHE A 73 0.30 -9.01 -11.53
N LYS A 74 1.44 -9.29 -12.16
CA LYS A 74 2.71 -9.35 -11.46
C LYS A 74 3.23 -7.95 -11.10
N PHE A 75 3.90 -7.89 -9.96
CA PHE A 75 4.61 -6.74 -9.42
C PHE A 75 6.10 -7.08 -9.26
N PRO A 76 6.92 -6.91 -10.32
CA PRO A 76 8.35 -7.20 -10.24
C PRO A 76 9.06 -6.44 -9.11
N GLN A 77 8.59 -5.24 -8.77
CA GLN A 77 9.13 -4.42 -7.67
C GLN A 77 8.84 -4.98 -6.28
N LEU A 78 7.87 -5.90 -6.16
CA LEU A 78 7.55 -6.62 -4.93
C LEU A 78 8.20 -8.00 -4.86
N GLY A 79 8.85 -8.45 -5.94
CA GLY A 79 9.59 -9.72 -6.01
C GLY A 79 8.91 -10.85 -6.80
N ASP A 80 7.90 -10.53 -7.63
CA ASP A 80 7.22 -11.47 -8.53
C ASP A 80 8.07 -12.00 -9.70
#